data_AF-A0A3D9ZTX8-F1
#
_entry.id   AF-A0A3D9ZTX8-F1
#
_cell.length_a   1.000
_cell.length_b   1.000
_cell.length_c   1.000
_cell.angle_alpha   90.00
_cell.angle_beta   90.00
_cell.angle_gamma   90.00
#
_symmetry.space_group_name_H-M   'P 1'
#
loop_
_entity.id
_entity.type
_entity.pdbx_description
1 polymer ?
#
loop_
_entity_poly.entity_id
_entity_poly.type
_entity_poly.pdbx_seq_one_letter_code
_entity_poly.pdbx_strand_id
1 'polypeptide(L)'
;MTAVVEAPPTVTPVGAVASRRRATLALARVEAVRMLRHPVTVAAFLLYLGPWAWILFRPGADRYPVLHTTVVSLQMAAMLVLGGAALVVANLATLRERRHRTDAVSDLLILPPAWRTTAFLLAVLALAGLALLVLVAQVTLLALLPGRAGVVVVFDVAIPAGIVAVLGAAGVLLALLVRSPIVAPLAAVAFAAAGFVSIASVATGAAWGRLLPMLPDEVPFALPAALVDRPSGRHLAYLGGLALVLTALALLRSGARARVGVPLLAGALAVTVAAGIAQFDRDERVQAARVAANADPSTLETCQVRTGVTYCAFSDFTSWIPAWAEVVGDVSALVPAAATTAGPPLAVRQRVWADGYQANGVFGPADEDATGQAQQASDAAAGTPEAVPVGTKWGDDESAAVLAASVAYRFVTGRTVSGRASACGGQAALVVWLAGQASPRTAAGVRALDDHSFGALAFADPSLRTWLSVDDRDAALGLTLLARPAAEVAPVVSAHWSELTAPETSLEAAAALFNVPALPAPEQGASTRCEG
;
A
#
# COMPACT_ATOMS: atom_id res chain seq x y z
N MET A 1 -20.47 -55.67 -71.15
CA MET A 1 -19.85 -54.94 -70.03
C MET A 1 -20.86 -53.92 -69.52
N THR A 2 -21.59 -54.26 -68.47
CA THR A 2 -22.55 -53.40 -67.80
C THR A 2 -21.86 -52.76 -66.60
N ALA A 3 -21.70 -51.44 -66.62
CA ALA A 3 -21.16 -50.68 -65.51
C ALA A 3 -22.20 -50.63 -64.38
N VAL A 4 -21.90 -51.29 -63.26
CA VAL A 4 -22.67 -51.16 -62.02
C VAL A 4 -22.35 -49.81 -61.43
N VAL A 5 -23.33 -48.90 -61.41
CA VAL A 5 -23.25 -47.64 -60.67
C VAL A 5 -23.45 -47.98 -59.20
N GLU A 6 -22.36 -47.91 -58.43
CA GLU A 6 -22.38 -48.07 -56.98
C GLU A 6 -23.19 -46.92 -56.36
N ALA A 7 -24.23 -47.27 -55.60
CA ALA A 7 -25.10 -46.28 -54.96
C ALA A 7 -24.27 -45.45 -53.95
N PRO A 8 -24.45 -44.12 -53.88
CA PRO A 8 -23.70 -43.29 -52.95
C PRO A 8 -23.95 -43.77 -51.52
N PRO A 9 -22.90 -43.85 -50.68
CA PRO A 9 -23.05 -44.31 -49.31
C PRO A 9 -24.09 -43.46 -48.59
N THR A 10 -25.06 -44.13 -47.98
CA THR A 10 -26.09 -43.49 -47.17
C THR A 10 -25.41 -42.89 -45.96
N VAL A 11 -25.17 -41.57 -45.97
CA VAL A 11 -24.65 -40.84 -44.81
C VAL A 11 -25.76 -40.83 -43.77
N THR A 12 -25.72 -41.79 -42.85
CA THR A 12 -26.52 -41.75 -41.62
C THR A 12 -26.27 -40.40 -40.95
N PRO A 13 -27.28 -39.56 -40.71
CA PRO A 13 -27.08 -38.30 -40.01
C PRO A 13 -26.54 -38.64 -38.62
N VAL A 14 -25.27 -38.32 -38.38
CA VAL A 14 -24.63 -38.53 -37.09
C VAL A 14 -25.48 -37.82 -36.04
N GLY A 15 -25.98 -38.62 -35.11
CA GLY A 15 -26.92 -38.20 -34.08
C GLY A 15 -26.40 -37.02 -33.26
N ALA A 16 -27.37 -36.20 -32.84
CA ALA A 16 -27.25 -35.04 -31.98
C ALA A 16 -26.43 -33.87 -32.57
N VAL A 17 -27.15 -32.91 -33.16
CA VAL A 17 -26.69 -31.51 -33.26
C VAL A 17 -26.24 -31.09 -31.87
N ALA A 18 -24.93 -31.12 -31.62
CA ALA A 18 -24.38 -30.62 -30.37
C ALA A 18 -24.88 -29.18 -30.22
N SER A 19 -25.69 -28.93 -29.19
CA SER A 19 -26.30 -27.61 -28.99
C SER A 19 -25.20 -26.54 -29.02
N ARG A 20 -25.40 -25.43 -29.74
CA ARG A 20 -24.41 -24.34 -29.88
C ARG A 20 -23.80 -23.92 -28.54
N ARG A 21 -24.60 -23.97 -27.46
CA ARG A 21 -24.15 -23.74 -26.07
C ARG A 21 -23.04 -24.70 -25.64
N ARG A 22 -23.19 -26.00 -25.86
CA ARG A 22 -22.15 -27.00 -25.53
C ARG A 22 -20.88 -26.76 -26.34
N ALA A 23 -21.00 -26.43 -27.62
CA ALA A 23 -19.85 -26.10 -28.47
C ALA A 23 -19.11 -24.84 -27.97
N THR A 24 -19.85 -23.77 -27.62
CA THR A 24 -19.27 -22.56 -27.01
C THR A 24 -18.58 -22.84 -25.68
N LEU A 25 -19.20 -23.62 -24.78
CA LEU A 25 -18.58 -23.97 -23.50
C LEU A 25 -17.33 -24.85 -23.66
N ALA A 26 -17.37 -25.80 -24.59
CA ALA A 26 -16.20 -26.61 -24.91
C ALA A 26 -15.05 -25.75 -25.45
N LEU A 27 -15.34 -24.83 -26.38
CA LEU A 27 -14.36 -23.88 -26.89
C LEU A 27 -13.84 -22.96 -25.79
N ALA A 28 -14.71 -22.42 -24.93
CA ALA A 28 -14.33 -21.58 -23.82
C ALA A 28 -13.37 -22.30 -22.85
N ARG A 29 -13.63 -23.58 -22.55
CA ARG A 29 -12.76 -24.40 -21.71
C ARG A 29 -11.38 -24.61 -22.35
N VAL A 30 -11.35 -24.94 -23.65
CA VAL A 30 -10.08 -25.14 -24.37
C VAL A 30 -9.27 -23.85 -24.41
N GLU A 31 -9.91 -22.73 -24.73
CA GLU A 31 -9.24 -21.43 -24.76
C GLU A 31 -8.83 -20.97 -23.37
N ALA A 32 -9.62 -21.19 -22.32
CA ALA A 32 -9.23 -20.91 -20.94
C ALA A 32 -7.93 -21.63 -20.56
N VAL A 33 -7.84 -22.94 -20.85
CA VAL A 33 -6.62 -23.73 -20.58
C VAL A 33 -5.43 -23.19 -21.39
N ARG A 34 -5.63 -22.82 -22.65
CA ARG A 34 -4.58 -22.24 -23.49
C ARG A 34 -4.12 -20.88 -23.00
N MET A 35 -5.05 -20.02 -22.57
CA MET A 35 -4.75 -18.71 -22.02
C MET A 35 -3.96 -18.84 -20.71
N LEU A 36 -4.40 -19.72 -19.80
CA LEU A 36 -3.70 -19.97 -18.53
C LEU A 36 -2.27 -20.49 -18.73
N ARG A 37 -2.06 -21.33 -19.75
CA ARG A 37 -0.75 -21.90 -20.10
C ARG A 37 0.08 -21.02 -21.04
N HIS A 38 -0.43 -19.85 -21.43
CA HIS A 38 0.27 -18.99 -22.38
C HIS A 38 1.56 -18.45 -21.73
N PRO A 39 2.71 -18.41 -22.44
CA PRO A 39 3.97 -17.94 -21.86
C PRO A 39 3.88 -16.55 -21.23
N VAL A 40 3.14 -15.63 -21.85
CA VAL A 40 2.89 -14.28 -21.31
C VAL A 40 2.12 -14.33 -19.98
N THR A 41 1.12 -15.19 -19.86
CA THR A 41 0.36 -15.34 -18.60
C THR A 41 1.27 -15.92 -17.51
N VAL A 42 2.02 -16.97 -17.81
CA VAL A 42 2.96 -17.56 -16.85
C VAL A 42 4.00 -16.53 -16.40
N ALA A 43 4.63 -15.82 -17.34
CA ALA A 43 5.59 -14.77 -17.04
C ALA A 43 4.98 -13.65 -16.18
N ALA A 44 3.74 -13.23 -16.48
CA ALA A 44 3.04 -12.22 -15.70
C ALA A 44 2.79 -12.66 -14.25
N PHE A 45 2.34 -13.89 -14.02
CA PHE A 45 2.17 -14.40 -12.66
C PHE A 45 3.50 -14.54 -11.91
N LEU A 46 4.59 -14.91 -12.60
CA LEU A 46 5.93 -14.92 -12.00
C LEU A 46 6.41 -13.51 -11.64
N LEU A 47 6.19 -12.52 -12.52
CA LEU A 47 6.54 -11.12 -12.26
C LEU A 47 5.68 -10.48 -11.16
N TYR A 48 4.44 -10.94 -11.01
CA TYR A 48 3.54 -10.50 -9.95
C TYR A 48 3.91 -11.12 -8.59
N LEU A 49 4.14 -12.44 -8.54
CA LEU A 49 4.41 -13.17 -7.31
C LEU A 49 5.86 -13.10 -6.85
N GLY A 50 6.82 -13.03 -7.78
CA GLY A 50 8.25 -13.08 -7.48
C GLY A 50 8.71 -11.98 -6.53
N PRO A 51 8.49 -10.69 -6.85
CA PRO A 51 8.86 -9.59 -5.97
C PRO A 51 8.15 -9.66 -4.61
N TRP A 52 6.87 -10.05 -4.61
CA TRP A 52 6.09 -10.21 -3.38
C TRP A 52 6.66 -11.31 -2.47
N ALA A 53 6.95 -12.50 -3.03
CA ALA A 53 7.56 -13.59 -2.29
C ALA A 53 8.95 -13.22 -1.78
N TRP A 54 9.77 -12.53 -2.60
CA TRP A 54 11.07 -12.03 -2.18
C TRP A 54 10.98 -11.10 -0.97
N ILE A 55 10.04 -10.15 -0.99
CA ILE A 55 9.81 -9.22 0.12
C ILE A 55 9.32 -9.96 1.38
N LEU A 56 8.47 -10.98 1.22
CA LEU A 56 7.94 -11.73 2.35
C LEU A 56 8.99 -12.60 3.04
N PHE A 57 9.93 -13.17 2.27
CA PHE A 57 10.91 -14.14 2.79
C PHE A 57 12.31 -13.57 3.07
N ARG A 58 12.58 -12.31 2.73
CA ARG A 58 13.87 -11.68 3.07
C ARG A 58 14.03 -11.50 4.60
N PRO A 59 15.26 -11.59 5.12
CA PRO A 59 15.55 -11.13 6.49
C PRO A 59 15.12 -9.66 6.66
N GLY A 60 14.50 -9.35 7.80
CA GLY A 60 13.94 -8.02 8.07
C GLY A 60 12.65 -7.70 7.28
N ALA A 61 12.00 -8.70 6.69
CA ALA A 61 10.68 -8.52 6.08
C ALA A 61 9.69 -7.93 7.09
N ASP A 62 8.88 -6.99 6.61
CA ASP A 62 7.80 -6.39 7.39
C ASP A 62 6.81 -7.48 7.84
N ARG A 63 6.65 -7.61 9.16
CA ARG A 63 5.72 -8.55 9.79
C ARG A 63 4.40 -7.89 10.21
N TYR A 64 4.21 -6.62 9.86
CA TYR A 64 3.14 -5.78 10.34
C TYR A 64 2.33 -5.17 9.19
N PRO A 65 1.77 -5.99 8.28
CA PRO A 65 0.98 -5.46 7.18
C PRO A 65 -0.31 -4.81 7.70
N VAL A 66 -0.68 -3.69 7.09
CA VAL A 66 -2.02 -3.09 7.26
C VAL A 66 -2.91 -3.59 6.14
N LEU A 67 -3.78 -4.57 6.43
CA LEU A 67 -4.43 -5.40 5.43
C LEU A 67 -5.20 -4.61 4.36
N HIS A 68 -6.06 -3.66 4.75
CA HIS A 68 -6.86 -2.88 3.79
C HIS A 68 -6.03 -1.92 2.93
N THR A 69 -4.86 -1.47 3.40
CA THR A 69 -3.93 -0.64 2.61
C THR A 69 -3.08 -1.52 1.70
N THR A 70 -2.54 -2.64 2.22
CA THR A 70 -1.74 -3.59 1.44
C THR A 70 -2.54 -4.20 0.28
N VAL A 71 -3.83 -4.49 0.46
CA VAL A 71 -4.67 -4.99 -0.65
C VAL A 71 -4.77 -3.99 -1.80
N VAL A 72 -4.82 -2.69 -1.50
CA VAL A 72 -4.91 -1.65 -2.54
C VAL A 72 -3.60 -1.45 -3.26
N SER A 73 -2.47 -1.48 -2.55
CA SER A 73 -1.16 -1.37 -3.20
C SER A 73 -0.91 -2.51 -4.20
N LEU A 74 -1.52 -3.69 -4.00
CA LEU A 74 -1.47 -4.81 -4.93
C LEU A 74 -2.27 -4.58 -6.24
N GLN A 75 -3.24 -3.64 -6.26
CA GLN A 75 -4.08 -3.39 -7.43
C GLN A 75 -3.28 -2.82 -8.60
N MET A 76 -2.31 -1.94 -8.35
CA MET A 76 -1.46 -1.37 -9.39
C MET A 76 -0.63 -2.46 -10.09
N ALA A 77 0.05 -3.30 -9.31
CA ALA A 77 0.84 -4.39 -9.87
C ALA A 77 -0.05 -5.39 -10.64
N ALA A 78 -1.25 -5.67 -10.14
CA ALA A 78 -2.21 -6.54 -10.82
C ALA A 78 -2.69 -5.92 -12.15
N MET A 79 -2.97 -4.63 -12.20
CA MET A 79 -3.36 -3.93 -13.42
C MET A 79 -2.26 -3.99 -14.48
N LEU A 80 -1.04 -3.61 -14.11
CA LEU A 80 0.10 -3.54 -15.03
C LEU A 80 0.47 -4.92 -15.57
N VAL A 81 0.56 -5.91 -14.68
CA VAL A 81 1.14 -7.21 -15.00
C VAL A 81 0.05 -8.21 -15.40
N LEU A 82 -0.92 -8.48 -14.53
CA LEU A 82 -1.96 -9.50 -14.78
C LEU A 82 -2.99 -9.00 -15.79
N GLY A 83 -3.44 -7.76 -15.63
CA GLY A 83 -4.37 -7.09 -16.54
C GLY A 83 -3.78 -6.90 -17.94
N GLY A 84 -2.56 -6.38 -18.03
CA GLY A 84 -1.81 -6.26 -19.29
C GLY A 84 -1.62 -7.60 -20.01
N ALA A 85 -1.27 -8.67 -19.27
CA ALA A 85 -1.17 -10.01 -19.83
C ALA A 85 -2.52 -10.54 -20.34
N ALA A 86 -3.61 -10.34 -19.59
CA ALA A 86 -4.95 -10.74 -20.01
C ALA A 86 -5.39 -10.02 -21.30
N LEU A 87 -5.12 -8.71 -21.41
CA LEU A 87 -5.35 -7.90 -22.61
C LEU A 87 -4.64 -8.51 -23.83
N VAL A 88 -3.35 -8.78 -23.71
CA VAL A 88 -2.51 -9.33 -24.80
C VAL A 88 -2.95 -10.75 -25.16
N VAL A 89 -3.12 -11.63 -24.18
CA VAL A 89 -3.44 -13.05 -24.42
C VAL A 89 -4.85 -13.22 -24.99
N ALA A 90 -5.84 -12.46 -24.50
CA ALA A 90 -7.19 -12.49 -25.05
C ALA A 90 -7.23 -11.98 -26.50
N ASN A 91 -6.47 -10.91 -26.80
CA ASN A 91 -6.33 -10.39 -28.17
C ASN A 91 -5.70 -11.44 -29.10
N LEU A 92 -4.57 -12.04 -28.70
CA LEU A 92 -3.87 -13.04 -29.51
C LEU A 92 -4.70 -14.32 -29.71
N ALA A 93 -5.46 -14.75 -28.70
CA ALA A 93 -6.38 -15.88 -28.82
C ALA A 93 -7.48 -15.60 -29.84
N THR A 94 -8.09 -14.40 -29.77
CA THR A 94 -9.15 -13.98 -30.70
C THR A 94 -8.63 -13.84 -32.14
N LEU A 95 -7.38 -13.39 -32.32
CA LEU A 95 -6.74 -13.26 -33.64
C LEU A 95 -6.15 -14.56 -34.18
N ARG A 96 -6.16 -15.66 -33.42
CA ARG A 96 -5.40 -16.87 -33.74
C ARG A 96 -5.77 -17.43 -35.12
N GLU A 97 -7.07 -17.59 -35.39
CA GLU A 97 -7.54 -18.15 -36.66
C GLU A 97 -7.05 -17.32 -37.85
N ARG A 98 -7.11 -15.99 -37.73
CA ARG A 98 -6.67 -15.07 -38.78
C ARG A 98 -5.15 -15.10 -38.97
N ARG A 99 -4.39 -15.13 -37.86
CA ARG A 99 -2.93 -15.22 -37.88
C ARG A 99 -2.43 -16.49 -38.57
N HIS A 100 -3.15 -17.59 -38.41
CA HIS A 100 -2.82 -18.87 -39.04
C HIS A 100 -3.57 -19.11 -40.36
N ARG A 101 -4.33 -18.12 -40.86
CA ARG A 101 -5.14 -18.21 -42.10
C ARG A 101 -6.09 -19.42 -42.10
N THR A 102 -6.67 -19.73 -40.95
CA THR A 102 -7.66 -20.80 -40.75
C THR A 102 -9.08 -20.26 -40.60
N ASP A 103 -9.29 -18.98 -40.93
CA ASP A 103 -10.58 -18.30 -40.89
C ASP A 103 -11.57 -18.94 -41.86
N ALA A 104 -11.16 -19.22 -43.10
CA ALA A 104 -12.01 -19.89 -44.09
C ALA A 104 -12.50 -21.27 -43.63
N VAL A 105 -11.65 -22.04 -42.92
CA VAL A 105 -12.04 -23.35 -42.37
C VAL A 105 -12.95 -23.20 -41.16
N SER A 106 -12.71 -22.17 -40.33
CA SER A 106 -13.51 -21.92 -39.13
C SER A 106 -14.90 -21.36 -39.45
N ASP A 107 -15.04 -20.68 -40.58
CA ASP A 107 -16.32 -20.20 -41.10
C ASP A 107 -17.17 -21.33 -41.71
N LEU A 108 -16.56 -22.46 -42.08
CA LEU A 108 -17.27 -23.70 -42.44
C LEU A 108 -17.79 -24.46 -41.20
N LEU A 109 -17.27 -24.17 -40.00
CA LEU A 109 -17.73 -24.81 -38.76
C LEU A 109 -19.07 -24.22 -38.28
N ILE A 110 -19.85 -25.04 -37.57
CA ILE A 110 -21.25 -24.76 -37.17
C ILE A 110 -21.41 -23.56 -36.21
N LEU A 111 -20.33 -22.98 -35.67
CA LEU A 111 -20.40 -21.97 -34.61
C LEU A 111 -20.35 -20.53 -35.16
N PRO A 112 -21.46 -19.76 -35.13
CA PRO A 112 -21.48 -18.41 -35.66
C PRO A 112 -20.50 -17.48 -34.91
N PRO A 113 -20.03 -16.38 -35.54
CA PRO A 113 -18.99 -15.52 -34.96
C PRO A 113 -19.31 -15.03 -33.53
N ALA A 114 -20.55 -14.61 -33.26
CA ALA A 114 -20.96 -14.19 -31.91
C ALA A 114 -20.83 -15.29 -30.83
N TRP A 115 -21.04 -16.55 -31.19
CA TRP A 115 -20.88 -17.69 -30.27
C TRP A 115 -19.40 -18.03 -30.03
N ARG A 116 -18.53 -17.79 -31.03
CA ARG A 116 -17.06 -17.85 -30.86
C ARG A 116 -16.57 -16.73 -29.95
N THR A 117 -16.98 -15.49 -30.20
CA THR A 117 -16.65 -14.34 -29.34
C THR A 117 -17.11 -14.55 -27.89
N THR A 118 -18.30 -15.11 -27.69
CA THR A 118 -18.78 -15.50 -26.35
C THR A 118 -17.83 -16.50 -25.68
N ALA A 119 -17.29 -17.47 -26.43
CA ALA A 119 -16.34 -18.44 -25.87
C ALA A 119 -15.04 -17.78 -25.40
N PHE A 120 -14.48 -16.84 -26.16
CA PHE A 120 -13.28 -16.10 -25.76
C PHE A 120 -13.53 -15.21 -24.53
N LEU A 121 -14.70 -14.55 -24.47
CA LEU A 121 -15.09 -13.75 -23.30
C LEU A 121 -15.28 -14.61 -22.04
N LEU A 122 -15.87 -15.80 -22.18
CA LEU A 122 -15.95 -16.77 -21.07
C LEU A 122 -14.57 -17.31 -20.66
N ALA A 123 -13.65 -17.48 -21.60
CA ALA A 123 -12.28 -17.92 -21.31
C ALA A 123 -11.50 -16.91 -20.47
N VAL A 124 -11.74 -15.60 -20.66
CA VAL A 124 -11.16 -14.52 -19.84
C VAL A 124 -11.52 -14.67 -18.36
N LEU A 125 -12.70 -15.21 -18.02
CA LEU A 125 -13.10 -15.44 -16.63
C LEU A 125 -12.17 -16.40 -15.90
N ALA A 126 -11.49 -17.31 -16.61
CA ALA A 126 -10.51 -18.19 -15.99
C ALA A 126 -9.24 -17.44 -15.56
N LEU A 127 -8.82 -16.42 -16.32
CA LEU A 127 -7.72 -15.53 -15.92
C LEU A 127 -8.11 -14.68 -14.71
N ALA A 128 -9.30 -14.09 -14.73
CA ALA A 128 -9.83 -13.32 -13.60
C ALA A 128 -9.98 -14.18 -12.33
N GLY A 129 -10.47 -15.41 -12.47
CA GLY A 129 -10.58 -16.36 -11.37
C GLY A 129 -9.22 -16.77 -10.79
N LEU A 130 -8.20 -16.97 -11.64
CA LEU A 130 -6.84 -17.24 -11.16
C LEU A 130 -6.25 -16.04 -10.42
N ALA A 131 -6.44 -14.83 -10.93
CA ALA A 131 -6.02 -13.60 -10.24
C ALA A 131 -6.70 -13.50 -8.87
N LEU A 132 -8.02 -13.70 -8.80
CA LEU A 132 -8.76 -13.71 -7.53
C LEU A 132 -8.21 -14.74 -6.55
N LEU A 133 -7.96 -15.98 -7.01
CA LEU A 133 -7.41 -17.04 -6.18
C LEU A 133 -6.04 -16.67 -5.60
N VAL A 134 -5.16 -16.11 -6.44
CA VAL A 134 -3.83 -15.65 -6.03
C VAL A 134 -3.93 -14.54 -4.99
N LEU A 135 -4.79 -13.54 -5.22
CA LEU A 135 -4.99 -12.43 -4.28
C LEU A 135 -5.56 -12.91 -2.95
N VAL A 136 -6.57 -13.79 -2.98
CA VAL A 136 -7.13 -14.41 -1.76
C VAL A 136 -6.04 -15.14 -1.00
N ALA A 137 -5.18 -15.92 -1.69
CA ALA A 137 -4.07 -16.61 -1.06
C ALA A 137 -3.05 -15.65 -0.43
N GLN A 138 -2.65 -14.58 -1.14
CA GLN A 138 -1.74 -13.56 -0.60
C GLN A 138 -2.31 -12.87 0.64
N VAL A 139 -3.56 -12.42 0.57
CA VAL A 139 -4.23 -11.74 1.69
C VAL A 139 -4.41 -12.69 2.87
N THR A 140 -4.73 -13.95 2.62
CA THR A 140 -4.81 -14.98 3.67
C THR A 140 -3.45 -15.16 4.34
N LEU A 141 -2.36 -15.26 3.57
CA LEU A 141 -1.01 -15.36 4.13
C LEU A 141 -0.63 -14.14 4.97
N LEU A 142 -0.94 -12.92 4.51
CA LEU A 142 -0.71 -11.70 5.29
C LEU A 142 -1.59 -11.64 6.55
N ALA A 143 -2.83 -12.10 6.46
CA ALA A 143 -3.74 -12.17 7.60
C ALA A 143 -3.38 -13.26 8.63
N LEU A 144 -2.42 -14.14 8.32
CA LEU A 144 -1.85 -15.09 9.27
C LEU A 144 -0.63 -14.52 10.00
N LEU A 145 -0.10 -13.36 9.60
CA LEU A 145 1.01 -12.73 10.29
C LEU A 145 0.57 -12.21 11.67
N PRO A 146 1.36 -12.45 12.74
CA PRO A 146 0.97 -12.07 14.10
C PRO A 146 0.90 -10.54 14.29
N GLY A 147 1.67 -9.79 13.51
CA GLY A 147 1.70 -8.34 13.53
C GLY A 147 0.67 -7.67 12.63
N ARG A 148 -0.27 -8.40 12.00
CA ARG A 148 -1.26 -7.78 11.10
C ARG A 148 -2.07 -6.68 11.81
N ALA A 149 -2.39 -5.63 11.08
CA ALA A 149 -3.32 -4.58 11.49
C ALA A 149 -4.45 -4.42 10.45
N GLY A 150 -5.56 -3.86 10.90
CA GLY A 150 -6.72 -3.56 10.06
C GLY A 150 -7.54 -4.77 9.64
N VAL A 151 -8.40 -4.55 8.65
CA VAL A 151 -9.43 -5.50 8.21
C VAL A 151 -9.29 -5.85 6.74
N VAL A 152 -9.85 -6.99 6.34
CA VAL A 152 -9.94 -7.36 4.93
C VAL A 152 -11.29 -6.90 4.38
N VAL A 153 -11.25 -5.98 3.43
CA VAL A 153 -12.45 -5.57 2.67
C VAL A 153 -12.57 -6.47 1.44
N VAL A 154 -13.59 -7.32 1.41
CA VAL A 154 -13.76 -8.34 0.36
C VAL A 154 -13.81 -7.74 -1.04
N PHE A 155 -14.43 -6.57 -1.19
CA PHE A 155 -14.49 -5.88 -2.48
C PHE A 155 -13.12 -5.44 -2.99
N ASP A 156 -12.22 -5.00 -2.10
CA ASP A 156 -10.86 -4.61 -2.49
C ASP A 156 -10.05 -5.81 -3.00
N VAL A 157 -10.29 -7.00 -2.45
CA VAL A 157 -9.68 -8.26 -2.92
C VAL A 157 -10.21 -8.67 -4.31
N ALA A 158 -11.45 -8.31 -4.63
CA ALA A 158 -12.08 -8.64 -5.91
C ALA A 158 -11.73 -7.66 -7.05
N ILE A 159 -11.31 -6.43 -6.74
CA ILE A 159 -10.96 -5.40 -7.74
C ILE A 159 -9.89 -5.88 -8.73
N PRO A 160 -8.75 -6.49 -8.32
CA PRO A 160 -7.76 -7.05 -9.26
C PRO A 160 -8.35 -8.02 -10.29
N ALA A 161 -9.29 -8.86 -9.88
CA ALA A 161 -9.97 -9.78 -10.80
C ALA A 161 -10.91 -9.02 -11.76
N GLY A 162 -11.59 -7.98 -11.26
CA GLY A 162 -12.37 -7.05 -12.09
C GLY A 162 -11.51 -6.35 -13.15
N ILE A 163 -10.32 -5.88 -12.78
CA ILE A 163 -9.35 -5.28 -13.71
C ILE A 163 -8.95 -6.26 -14.82
N VAL A 164 -8.60 -7.50 -14.44
CA VAL A 164 -8.26 -8.57 -15.40
C VAL A 164 -9.42 -8.87 -16.34
N ALA A 165 -10.67 -8.88 -15.85
CA ALA A 165 -11.86 -9.09 -16.67
C ALA A 165 -12.09 -7.94 -17.67
N VAL A 166 -11.99 -6.68 -17.22
CA VAL A 166 -12.10 -5.49 -18.06
C VAL A 166 -11.05 -5.51 -19.17
N LEU A 167 -9.79 -5.69 -18.81
CA LEU A 167 -8.68 -5.66 -19.78
C LEU A 167 -8.69 -6.88 -20.72
N GLY A 168 -9.06 -8.06 -20.24
CA GLY A 168 -9.27 -9.22 -21.10
C GLY A 168 -10.40 -9.01 -22.12
N ALA A 169 -11.55 -8.46 -21.69
CA ALA A 169 -12.67 -8.14 -22.57
C ALA A 169 -12.29 -7.05 -23.60
N ALA A 170 -11.52 -6.04 -23.18
CA ALA A 170 -10.96 -5.04 -24.09
C ALA A 170 -10.04 -5.69 -25.14
N GLY A 171 -9.25 -6.70 -24.75
CA GLY A 171 -8.35 -7.44 -25.67
C GLY A 171 -9.12 -8.14 -26.78
N VAL A 172 -10.23 -8.81 -26.42
CA VAL A 172 -11.16 -9.41 -27.38
C VAL A 172 -11.75 -8.34 -28.29
N LEU A 173 -12.26 -7.23 -27.76
CA LEU A 173 -12.86 -6.16 -28.56
C LEU A 173 -11.85 -5.55 -29.55
N LEU A 174 -10.63 -5.24 -29.11
CA LEU A 174 -9.57 -4.69 -29.95
C LEU A 174 -9.18 -5.63 -31.10
N ALA A 175 -9.18 -6.95 -30.85
CA ALA A 175 -8.95 -7.95 -31.89
C ALA A 175 -10.03 -7.88 -32.99
N LEU A 176 -11.28 -7.61 -32.62
CA LEU A 176 -12.39 -7.50 -33.57
C LEU A 176 -12.39 -6.17 -34.34
N LEU A 177 -11.95 -5.08 -33.70
CA LEU A 177 -11.93 -3.73 -34.27
C LEU A 177 -10.73 -3.49 -35.20
N VAL A 178 -9.51 -3.68 -34.69
CA VAL A 178 -8.26 -3.31 -35.39
C VAL A 178 -7.67 -4.49 -36.14
N ARG A 179 -7.94 -5.71 -35.68
CA ARG A 179 -7.48 -6.96 -36.30
C ARG A 179 -5.95 -7.07 -36.45
N SER A 180 -5.20 -6.45 -35.52
CA SER A 180 -3.74 -6.46 -35.46
C SER A 180 -3.24 -6.99 -34.12
N PRO A 181 -2.19 -7.84 -34.08
CA PRO A 181 -1.64 -8.35 -32.82
C PRO A 181 -0.86 -7.31 -32.01
N ILE A 182 -0.44 -6.19 -32.63
CA ILE A 182 0.37 -5.15 -31.98
C ILE A 182 -0.49 -4.20 -31.14
N VAL A 183 -1.80 -4.11 -31.42
CA VAL A 183 -2.69 -3.15 -30.74
C VAL A 183 -2.80 -3.40 -29.24
N ALA A 184 -2.77 -4.67 -28.80
CA ALA A 184 -2.94 -5.00 -27.39
C ALA A 184 -1.71 -4.64 -26.54
N PRO A 185 -0.46 -4.95 -26.96
CA PRO A 185 0.73 -4.43 -26.29
C PRO A 185 0.78 -2.90 -26.19
N LEU A 186 0.44 -2.18 -27.28
CA LEU A 186 0.40 -0.71 -27.25
C LEU A 186 -0.67 -0.18 -26.30
N ALA A 187 -1.85 -0.80 -26.29
CA ALA A 187 -2.90 -0.46 -25.34
C ALA A 187 -2.49 -0.76 -23.88
N ALA A 188 -1.76 -1.85 -23.62
CA ALA A 188 -1.23 -2.15 -22.28
C ALA A 188 -0.29 -1.03 -21.78
N VAL A 189 0.60 -0.54 -22.65
CA VAL A 189 1.49 0.60 -22.34
C VAL A 189 0.68 1.87 -22.07
N ALA A 190 -0.35 2.15 -22.87
CA ALA A 190 -1.21 3.31 -22.64
C ALA A 190 -1.98 3.23 -21.32
N PHE A 191 -2.51 2.05 -20.95
CA PHE A 191 -3.16 1.84 -19.65
C PHE A 191 -2.16 1.94 -18.50
N ALA A 192 -0.93 1.45 -18.67
CA ALA A 192 0.13 1.63 -17.69
C ALA A 192 0.42 3.12 -17.45
N ALA A 193 0.60 3.89 -18.53
CA ALA A 193 0.82 5.33 -18.45
C ALA A 193 -0.35 6.05 -17.76
N ALA A 194 -1.60 5.71 -18.11
CA ALA A 194 -2.79 6.24 -17.44
C ALA A 194 -2.83 5.88 -15.94
N GLY A 195 -2.37 4.68 -15.57
CA GLY A 195 -2.21 4.25 -14.19
C GLY A 195 -1.24 5.13 -13.41
N PHE A 196 -0.07 5.44 -13.97
CA PHE A 196 0.88 6.37 -13.33
C PHE A 196 0.31 7.79 -13.23
N VAL A 197 -0.39 8.26 -14.26
CA VAL A 197 -1.08 9.56 -14.22
C VAL A 197 -2.15 9.59 -13.13
N SER A 198 -2.82 8.46 -12.86
CA SER A 198 -3.73 8.33 -11.72
C SER A 198 -3.07 8.58 -10.37
N ILE A 199 -1.87 8.03 -10.17
CA ILE A 199 -1.16 8.20 -8.90
C ILE A 199 -0.82 9.68 -8.74
N ALA A 200 -0.36 10.32 -9.81
CA ALA A 200 -0.16 11.76 -9.83
C ALA A 200 -1.47 12.54 -9.63
N SER A 201 -2.63 11.99 -10.05
CA SER A 201 -3.93 12.66 -9.86
C SER A 201 -4.37 12.66 -8.39
N VAL A 202 -3.99 11.64 -7.61
CA VAL A 202 -4.12 11.65 -6.14
C VAL A 202 -3.36 12.83 -5.57
N ALA A 203 -2.10 13.04 -5.99
CA ALA A 203 -1.27 14.16 -5.54
C ALA A 203 -1.80 15.55 -5.92
N THR A 204 -2.71 15.63 -6.89
CA THR A 204 -3.38 16.88 -7.29
C THR A 204 -4.81 16.99 -6.75
N GLY A 205 -5.27 16.03 -5.95
CA GLY A 205 -6.63 15.99 -5.40
C GLY A 205 -7.71 15.80 -6.46
N ALA A 206 -7.34 15.34 -7.66
CA ALA A 206 -8.25 15.32 -8.80
C ALA A 206 -9.18 14.10 -8.73
N ALA A 207 -10.45 14.35 -8.44
CA ALA A 207 -11.45 13.31 -8.18
C ALA A 207 -11.65 12.31 -9.34
N TRP A 208 -11.31 12.69 -10.57
CA TRP A 208 -11.45 11.83 -11.76
C TRP A 208 -10.60 10.55 -11.68
N GLY A 209 -9.54 10.52 -10.87
CA GLY A 209 -8.72 9.31 -10.65
C GLY A 209 -9.53 8.10 -10.17
N ARG A 210 -10.69 8.32 -9.53
CA ARG A 210 -11.63 7.26 -9.09
C ARG A 210 -12.29 6.50 -10.24
N LEU A 211 -12.24 7.02 -11.47
CA LEU A 211 -12.81 6.39 -12.67
C LEU A 211 -11.80 5.48 -13.39
N LEU A 212 -10.54 5.46 -12.95
CA LEU A 212 -9.54 4.57 -13.51
C LEU A 212 -9.76 3.12 -13.04
N PRO A 213 -9.15 2.11 -13.70
CA PRO A 213 -9.41 0.72 -13.34
C PRO A 213 -8.97 0.32 -11.93
N MET A 214 -8.08 1.10 -11.31
CA MET A 214 -7.65 0.91 -9.94
C MET A 214 -8.22 1.99 -9.02
N LEU A 215 -8.35 1.67 -7.74
CA LEU A 215 -8.86 2.60 -6.74
C LEU A 215 -7.70 3.05 -5.85
N PRO A 216 -7.11 4.24 -6.07
CA PRO A 216 -6.00 4.70 -5.26
C PRO A 216 -6.42 5.04 -3.83
N ASP A 217 -5.46 4.96 -2.90
CA ASP A 217 -5.63 5.51 -1.57
C ASP A 217 -5.69 7.04 -1.59
N GLU A 218 -6.45 7.61 -0.66
CA GLU A 218 -6.60 9.06 -0.53
C GLU A 218 -5.37 9.71 0.08
N VAL A 219 -4.66 8.97 0.91
CA VAL A 219 -3.45 9.39 1.62
C VAL A 219 -2.35 8.34 1.44
N PRO A 220 -1.07 8.71 1.45
CA PRO A 220 0.04 7.79 1.17
C PRO A 220 0.42 6.88 2.35
N PHE A 221 -0.35 6.89 3.44
CA PHE A 221 -0.12 6.10 4.65
C PHE A 221 -1.40 5.37 5.07
N ALA A 222 -1.25 4.38 5.93
CA ALA A 222 -2.39 3.64 6.46
C ALA A 222 -3.26 4.52 7.38
N LEU A 223 -4.57 4.35 7.32
CA LEU A 223 -5.51 4.88 8.31
C LEU A 223 -6.26 3.72 8.96
N PRO A 224 -6.75 3.86 10.21
CA PRO A 224 -7.75 2.97 10.76
C PRO A 224 -8.91 2.80 9.78
N ALA A 225 -9.44 1.59 9.62
CA ALA A 225 -10.43 1.25 8.61
C ALA A 225 -11.71 2.09 8.74
N ALA A 226 -12.09 2.45 9.98
CA ALA A 226 -13.23 3.35 10.26
C ALA A 226 -13.04 4.78 9.70
N LEU A 227 -11.82 5.18 9.39
CA LEU A 227 -11.47 6.49 8.84
C LEU A 227 -11.25 6.44 7.32
N VAL A 228 -11.41 5.28 6.67
CA VAL A 228 -11.18 5.11 5.25
C VAL A 228 -12.51 5.22 4.49
N ASP A 229 -12.70 6.31 3.75
CA ASP A 229 -13.84 6.49 2.84
C ASP A 229 -13.50 5.95 1.44
N ARG A 230 -13.43 4.62 1.32
CA ARG A 230 -13.11 3.93 0.06
C ARG A 230 -14.36 3.24 -0.51
N PRO A 231 -14.89 3.66 -1.67
CA PRO A 231 -16.11 3.13 -2.25
C PRO A 231 -15.89 1.81 -3.01
N SER A 232 -15.19 0.85 -2.42
CA SER A 232 -14.70 -0.37 -3.08
C SER A 232 -15.81 -1.21 -3.74
N GLY A 233 -16.96 -1.35 -3.09
CA GLY A 233 -18.13 -2.02 -3.67
C GLY A 233 -18.71 -1.29 -4.89
N ARG A 234 -18.79 0.05 -4.84
CA ARG A 234 -19.27 0.89 -5.96
C ARG A 234 -18.27 0.86 -7.11
N HIS A 235 -16.96 0.87 -6.80
CA HIS A 235 -15.89 0.72 -7.79
C HIS A 235 -15.93 -0.65 -8.48
N LEU A 236 -16.12 -1.73 -7.73
CA LEU A 236 -16.26 -3.06 -8.31
C LEU A 236 -17.49 -3.17 -9.21
N ALA A 237 -18.61 -2.54 -8.82
CA ALA A 237 -19.79 -2.46 -9.68
C ALA A 237 -19.52 -1.65 -10.96
N TYR A 238 -18.74 -0.57 -10.87
CA TYR A 238 -18.27 0.21 -12.03
C TYR A 238 -17.41 -0.64 -12.97
N LEU A 239 -16.43 -1.40 -12.45
CA LEU A 239 -15.60 -2.32 -13.24
C LEU A 239 -16.44 -3.44 -13.87
N GLY A 240 -17.40 -4.00 -13.13
CA GLY A 240 -18.34 -4.99 -13.63
C GLY A 240 -19.18 -4.45 -14.79
N GLY A 241 -19.74 -3.24 -14.64
CA GLY A 241 -20.44 -2.54 -15.70
C GLY A 241 -19.56 -2.32 -16.93
N LEU A 242 -18.32 -1.85 -16.74
CA LEU A 242 -17.38 -1.61 -17.83
C LEU A 242 -17.03 -2.91 -18.59
N ALA A 243 -16.79 -4.00 -17.88
CA ALA A 243 -16.56 -5.31 -18.49
C ALA A 243 -17.78 -5.79 -19.31
N LEU A 244 -19.00 -5.54 -18.82
CA LEU A 244 -20.25 -5.86 -19.53
C LEU A 244 -20.43 -4.98 -20.77
N VAL A 245 -20.09 -3.69 -20.71
CA VAL A 245 -20.11 -2.78 -21.88
C VAL A 245 -19.18 -3.32 -22.97
N LEU A 246 -17.92 -3.63 -22.61
CA LEU A 246 -16.93 -4.17 -23.55
C LEU A 246 -17.37 -5.50 -24.16
N THR A 247 -17.95 -6.38 -23.33
CA THR A 247 -18.55 -7.66 -23.75
C THR A 247 -19.69 -7.43 -24.75
N ALA A 248 -20.63 -6.54 -24.45
CA ALA A 248 -21.75 -6.23 -25.31
C ALA A 248 -21.30 -5.65 -26.66
N LEU A 249 -20.32 -4.74 -26.65
CA LEU A 249 -19.72 -4.18 -27.85
C LEU A 249 -19.03 -5.25 -28.70
N ALA A 250 -18.26 -6.16 -28.08
CA ALA A 250 -17.62 -7.27 -28.79
C ALA A 250 -18.66 -8.20 -29.44
N LEU A 251 -19.74 -8.52 -28.72
CA LEU A 251 -20.83 -9.35 -29.22
C LEU A 251 -21.56 -8.68 -30.40
N LEU A 252 -21.94 -7.40 -30.26
CA LEU A 252 -22.55 -6.63 -31.35
C LEU A 252 -21.63 -6.58 -32.57
N ARG A 253 -20.33 -6.32 -32.37
CA ARG A 253 -19.33 -6.28 -33.43
C ARG A 253 -19.14 -7.62 -34.14
N SER A 254 -19.40 -8.73 -33.45
CA SER A 254 -19.38 -10.10 -33.97
C SER A 254 -20.72 -10.58 -34.56
N GLY A 255 -21.71 -9.69 -34.70
CA GLY A 255 -22.98 -10.02 -35.35
C GLY A 255 -24.05 -10.61 -34.43
N ALA A 256 -23.95 -10.39 -33.11
CA ALA A 256 -25.06 -10.70 -32.21
C ALA A 256 -26.33 -9.90 -32.60
N ARG A 257 -27.51 -10.50 -32.41
CA ARG A 257 -28.78 -9.87 -32.79
C ARG A 257 -28.98 -8.57 -32.00
N ALA A 258 -29.29 -7.47 -32.70
CA ALA A 258 -29.53 -6.16 -32.09
C ALA A 258 -30.58 -6.20 -30.96
N ARG A 259 -31.63 -7.02 -31.12
CA ARG A 259 -32.69 -7.23 -30.11
C ARG A 259 -32.18 -7.73 -28.75
N VAL A 260 -30.97 -8.31 -28.70
CA VAL A 260 -30.33 -8.79 -27.46
C VAL A 260 -29.15 -7.91 -27.09
N GLY A 261 -28.31 -7.53 -28.06
CA GLY A 261 -27.08 -6.78 -27.78
C GLY A 261 -27.32 -5.33 -27.37
N VAL A 262 -28.31 -4.64 -27.96
CA VAL A 262 -28.64 -3.24 -27.62
C VAL A 262 -29.15 -3.10 -26.18
N PRO A 263 -30.15 -3.88 -25.70
CA PRO A 263 -30.59 -3.76 -24.31
C PRO A 263 -29.50 -4.16 -23.30
N LEU A 264 -28.66 -5.15 -23.63
CA LEU A 264 -27.50 -5.50 -22.80
C LEU A 264 -26.52 -4.31 -22.67
N LEU A 265 -26.19 -3.68 -23.80
CA LEU A 265 -25.32 -2.50 -23.80
C LEU A 265 -25.92 -1.34 -23.02
N ALA A 266 -27.21 -1.05 -23.22
CA ALA A 266 -27.92 0.02 -22.51
C ALA A 266 -27.94 -0.21 -20.99
N GLY A 267 -28.27 -1.43 -20.56
CA GLY A 267 -28.24 -1.80 -19.14
C GLY A 267 -26.83 -1.74 -18.55
N ALA A 268 -25.82 -2.24 -19.27
CA ALA A 268 -24.43 -2.18 -18.84
C ALA A 268 -23.94 -0.72 -18.70
N LEU A 269 -24.25 0.15 -19.66
CA LEU A 269 -23.95 1.58 -19.59
C LEU A 269 -24.62 2.25 -18.39
N ALA A 270 -25.91 1.95 -18.15
CA ALA A 270 -26.62 2.51 -17.00
C ALA A 270 -25.96 2.11 -15.67
N VAL A 271 -25.56 0.84 -15.51
CA VAL A 271 -24.81 0.38 -14.33
C VAL A 271 -23.46 1.08 -14.22
N THR A 272 -22.68 1.14 -15.29
CA THR A 272 -21.36 1.80 -15.28
C THR A 272 -21.47 3.27 -14.90
N VAL A 273 -22.41 4.01 -15.48
CA VAL A 273 -22.61 5.44 -15.20
C VAL A 273 -23.11 5.64 -13.77
N ALA A 274 -24.13 4.89 -13.32
CA ALA A 274 -24.67 5.03 -11.98
C ALA A 274 -23.63 4.66 -10.91
N ALA A 275 -22.91 3.55 -11.09
CA ALA A 275 -21.84 3.14 -10.19
C ALA A 275 -20.68 4.16 -10.22
N GLY A 276 -20.31 4.67 -11.40
CA GLY A 276 -19.31 5.70 -11.59
C GLY A 276 -19.62 6.99 -10.84
N ILE A 277 -20.86 7.49 -10.95
CA ILE A 277 -21.33 8.68 -10.21
C ILE A 277 -21.34 8.40 -8.71
N ALA A 278 -21.80 7.22 -8.28
CA ALA A 278 -21.87 6.87 -6.87
C ALA A 278 -20.49 6.81 -6.18
N GLN A 279 -19.38 6.71 -6.93
CA GLN A 279 -18.03 6.76 -6.33
C GLN A 279 -17.66 8.13 -5.77
N PHE A 280 -18.39 9.19 -6.11
CA PHE A 280 -18.13 10.55 -5.66
C PHE A 280 -18.93 10.95 -4.41
N ASP A 281 -19.90 10.12 -4.03
CA ASP A 281 -20.67 10.30 -2.80
C ASP A 281 -19.80 9.96 -1.58
N ARG A 282 -19.72 10.91 -0.63
CA ARG A 282 -18.84 10.92 0.54
C ARG A 282 -19.63 10.61 1.79
N ASP A 283 -19.12 9.73 2.65
CA ASP A 283 -19.78 9.46 3.93
C ASP A 283 -19.43 10.56 4.96
N GLU A 284 -20.41 11.41 5.28
CA GLU A 284 -20.28 12.46 6.29
C GLU A 284 -19.86 11.92 7.67
N ARG A 285 -20.22 10.67 8.00
CA ARG A 285 -19.81 10.04 9.26
C ARG A 285 -18.32 9.75 9.29
N VAL A 286 -17.76 9.30 8.16
CA VAL A 286 -16.32 9.08 8.05
C VAL A 286 -15.58 10.41 8.16
N GLN A 287 -16.10 11.47 7.52
CA GLN A 287 -15.52 12.81 7.65
C GLN A 287 -15.55 13.32 9.09
N ALA A 288 -16.68 13.17 9.79
CA ALA A 288 -16.77 13.54 11.21
C ALA A 288 -15.80 12.72 12.08
N ALA A 289 -15.65 11.41 11.80
CA ALA A 289 -14.71 10.55 12.50
C ALA A 289 -13.25 10.95 12.24
N ARG A 290 -12.90 11.42 11.03
CA ARG A 290 -11.57 11.94 10.70
C ARG A 290 -11.23 13.21 11.49
N VAL A 291 -12.19 14.15 11.56
CA VAL A 291 -12.05 15.37 12.36
C VAL A 291 -11.85 15.01 13.83
N ALA A 292 -12.66 14.10 14.37
CA ALA A 292 -12.53 13.63 15.75
C ALA A 292 -11.19 12.93 15.99
N ALA A 293 -10.73 12.07 15.08
CA ALA A 293 -9.44 11.38 15.20
C ALA A 293 -8.24 12.33 15.18
N ASN A 294 -8.31 13.44 14.44
CA ASN A 294 -7.27 14.46 14.45
C ASN A 294 -7.30 15.32 15.72
N ALA A 295 -8.49 15.71 16.19
CA ALA A 295 -8.67 16.69 17.27
C ALA A 295 -8.64 16.06 18.67
N ASP A 296 -9.27 14.90 18.85
CA ASP A 296 -9.37 14.18 20.11
C ASP A 296 -9.30 12.66 19.90
N PRO A 297 -8.11 12.14 19.50
CA PRO A 297 -7.92 10.72 19.24
C PRO A 297 -8.20 9.84 20.47
N SER A 298 -8.15 10.42 21.68
CA SER A 298 -8.32 9.70 22.93
C SER A 298 -9.66 8.97 23.06
N THR A 299 -10.70 9.48 22.40
CA THR A 299 -12.05 8.91 22.40
C THR A 299 -12.19 7.69 21.48
N LEU A 300 -11.24 7.48 20.57
CA LEU A 300 -11.27 6.42 19.55
C LEU A 300 -10.22 5.33 19.80
N GLU A 301 -9.32 5.56 20.74
CA GLU A 301 -8.22 4.66 21.07
C GLU A 301 -8.61 3.64 22.15
N THR A 302 -7.96 2.48 22.09
CA THR A 302 -7.99 1.48 23.17
C THR A 302 -6.62 1.45 23.83
N CYS A 303 -6.59 1.68 25.14
CA CYS A 303 -5.36 1.71 25.92
C CYS A 303 -5.10 0.39 26.68
N GLN A 304 -3.84 0.00 26.77
CA GLN A 304 -3.35 -1.13 27.55
C GLN A 304 -2.12 -0.71 28.35
N VAL A 305 -2.04 -1.11 29.62
CA VAL A 305 -0.85 -0.88 30.45
C VAL A 305 0.07 -2.09 30.36
N ARG A 306 1.35 -1.86 30.06
CA ARG A 306 2.41 -2.88 30.06
C ARG A 306 3.64 -2.32 30.75
N THR A 307 4.19 -3.08 31.72
CA THR A 307 5.42 -2.69 32.45
C THR A 307 5.39 -1.24 32.98
N GLY A 308 4.23 -0.76 33.44
CA GLY A 308 4.06 0.60 33.96
C GLY A 308 3.89 1.70 32.92
N VAL A 309 3.95 1.38 31.62
CA VAL A 309 3.75 2.30 30.50
C VAL A 309 2.35 2.11 29.91
N THR A 310 1.67 3.20 29.58
CA THR A 310 0.34 3.16 28.95
C THR A 310 0.48 3.22 27.43
N TYR A 311 -0.08 2.26 26.72
CA TYR A 311 -0.06 2.19 25.25
C TYR A 311 -1.47 2.33 24.71
N CYS A 312 -1.74 3.37 23.92
CA CYS A 312 -3.03 3.58 23.29
C CYS A 312 -2.91 3.47 21.77
N ALA A 313 -3.76 2.66 21.16
CA ALA A 313 -3.81 2.49 19.71
C ALA A 313 -5.26 2.53 19.22
N PHE A 314 -5.46 2.88 17.96
CA PHE A 314 -6.73 2.59 17.31
C PHE A 314 -6.94 1.06 17.30
N SER A 315 -8.20 0.62 17.39
CA SER A 315 -8.56 -0.79 17.57
C SER A 315 -7.86 -1.73 16.58
N ASP A 316 -7.77 -1.30 15.32
CA ASP A 316 -7.11 -2.00 14.21
C ASP A 316 -5.61 -2.26 14.40
N PHE A 317 -4.93 -1.51 15.27
CA PHE A 317 -3.47 -1.52 15.47
C PHE A 317 -3.06 -2.01 16.86
N THR A 318 -4.00 -2.42 17.71
CA THR A 318 -3.70 -2.91 19.07
C THR A 318 -2.75 -4.11 19.10
N SER A 319 -2.66 -4.88 18.01
CA SER A 319 -1.69 -5.98 17.82
C SER A 319 -0.23 -5.51 17.78
N TRP A 320 0.04 -4.22 17.55
CA TRP A 320 1.39 -3.67 17.47
C TRP A 320 1.96 -3.28 18.83
N ILE A 321 1.10 -3.06 19.84
CA ILE A 321 1.47 -2.65 21.19
C ILE A 321 2.59 -3.51 21.81
N PRO A 322 2.59 -4.86 21.71
CA PRO A 322 3.68 -5.66 22.26
C PRO A 322 5.05 -5.32 21.66
N ALA A 323 5.11 -5.01 20.36
CA ALA A 323 6.36 -4.67 19.68
C ALA A 323 6.82 -3.25 20.01
N TRP A 324 5.89 -2.32 20.19
CA TRP A 324 6.22 -0.98 20.70
C TRP A 324 6.77 -1.06 22.14
N ALA A 325 6.17 -1.92 22.96
CA ALA A 325 6.58 -2.10 24.35
C ALA A 325 7.99 -2.68 24.47
N GLU A 326 8.41 -3.54 23.54
CA GLU A 326 9.79 -4.03 23.45
C GLU A 326 10.78 -2.86 23.25
N VAL A 327 10.57 -2.04 22.21
CA VAL A 327 11.44 -0.88 21.93
C VAL A 327 11.48 0.11 23.09
N VAL A 328 10.31 0.41 23.69
CA VAL A 328 10.22 1.34 24.83
C VAL A 328 10.93 0.76 26.05
N GLY A 329 10.79 -0.53 26.31
CA GLY A 329 11.48 -1.24 27.39
C GLY A 329 12.99 -1.22 27.21
N ASP A 330 13.47 -1.48 26.00
CA ASP A 330 14.88 -1.48 25.64
C ASP A 330 15.52 -0.10 25.83
N VAL A 331 14.85 0.98 25.40
CA VAL A 331 15.32 2.35 25.66
C VAL A 331 15.29 2.67 27.15
N SER A 332 14.23 2.30 27.85
CA SER A 332 14.09 2.57 29.29
C SER A 332 15.16 1.87 30.12
N ALA A 333 15.63 0.70 29.69
CA ALA A 333 16.70 -0.05 30.35
C ALA A 333 18.09 0.63 30.25
N LEU A 334 18.27 1.56 29.31
CA LEU A 334 19.51 2.32 29.12
C LEU A 334 19.56 3.59 29.97
N VAL A 335 18.43 4.00 30.53
CA VAL A 335 18.26 5.26 31.26
C VAL A 335 18.37 4.99 32.77
N PRO A 336 18.98 5.88 33.57
CA PRO A 336 19.03 5.71 35.02
C PRO A 336 17.64 5.59 35.63
N ALA A 337 17.47 4.70 36.63
CA ALA A 337 16.18 4.45 37.26
C ALA A 337 15.48 5.72 37.77
N ALA A 338 16.24 6.67 38.33
CA ALA A 338 15.71 7.95 38.79
C ALA A 338 15.04 8.75 37.65
N ALA A 339 15.60 8.72 36.44
CA ALA A 339 15.06 9.41 35.28
C ALA A 339 13.80 8.71 34.72
N THR A 340 13.68 7.39 34.87
CA THR A 340 12.44 6.67 34.49
C THR A 340 11.24 7.03 35.36
N THR A 341 11.49 7.47 36.60
CA THR A 341 10.45 7.92 37.54
C THR A 341 10.32 9.44 37.62
N ALA A 342 11.18 10.18 36.92
CA ALA A 342 11.18 11.64 36.94
C ALA A 342 10.13 12.17 35.95
N GLY A 343 9.00 12.63 36.48
CA GLY A 343 7.93 13.27 35.71
C GLY A 343 6.67 12.42 35.58
N PRO A 344 5.74 12.80 34.68
CA PRO A 344 4.52 12.05 34.45
C PRO A 344 4.79 10.62 33.96
N PRO A 345 3.89 9.65 34.25
CA PRO A 345 4.00 8.29 33.74
C PRO A 345 4.17 8.27 32.23
N LEU A 346 5.07 7.42 31.74
CA LEU A 346 5.29 7.27 30.30
C LEU A 346 4.04 6.70 29.62
N ALA A 347 3.67 7.30 28.51
CA ALA A 347 2.63 6.82 27.63
C ALA A 347 3.09 6.86 26.18
N VAL A 348 2.62 5.91 25.38
CA VAL A 348 2.81 5.85 23.93
C VAL A 348 1.43 5.83 23.30
N ARG A 349 1.15 6.74 22.38
CA ARG A 349 -0.18 6.88 21.81
C ARG A 349 -0.13 7.04 20.32
N GLN A 350 -1.01 6.30 19.64
CA GLN A 350 -1.07 6.34 18.20
C GLN A 350 -1.63 7.68 17.72
N ARG A 351 -1.11 8.24 16.63
CA ARG A 351 -1.77 9.38 15.97
C ARG A 351 -1.96 9.08 14.50
N VAL A 352 -2.93 9.79 13.94
CA VAL A 352 -3.28 9.73 12.53
C VAL A 352 -3.49 11.16 12.05
N TRP A 353 -3.14 11.39 10.79
CA TRP A 353 -3.54 12.58 10.07
C TRP A 353 -4.64 12.20 9.07
N ALA A 354 -5.87 12.13 9.56
CA ALA A 354 -7.00 11.61 8.82
C ALA A 354 -7.84 12.70 8.13
N ASP A 355 -7.77 13.95 8.59
CA ASP A 355 -8.44 15.12 7.99
C ASP A 355 -7.45 16.18 7.47
N GLY A 356 -7.88 16.98 6.50
CA GLY A 356 -7.14 18.15 6.01
C GLY A 356 -5.86 17.84 5.24
N TYR A 357 -5.62 16.58 4.85
CA TYR A 357 -4.43 16.21 4.07
C TYR A 357 -4.47 16.85 2.67
N GLN A 358 -3.67 17.90 2.46
CA GLN A 358 -3.40 18.45 1.14
C GLN A 358 -2.54 17.49 0.31
N ALA A 359 -3.05 17.17 -0.88
CA ALA A 359 -2.47 16.20 -1.79
C ALA A 359 -1.05 16.55 -2.31
N ASN A 360 -0.70 17.84 -2.31
CA ASN A 360 0.64 18.33 -2.69
C ASN A 360 1.69 18.12 -1.59
N GLY A 361 1.30 17.62 -0.40
CA GLY A 361 2.21 17.40 0.72
C GLY A 361 2.72 18.69 1.38
N VAL A 362 2.24 19.87 0.95
CA VAL A 362 2.70 21.17 1.46
C VAL A 362 1.73 21.64 2.52
N PHE A 363 2.21 21.70 3.76
CA PHE A 363 1.48 22.26 4.90
C PHE A 363 2.22 23.48 5.41
N GLY A 364 1.46 24.47 5.87
CA GLY A 364 2.03 25.58 6.61
C GLY A 364 2.52 25.08 7.98
N PRO A 365 3.68 25.54 8.48
CA PRO A 365 4.15 25.22 9.83
C PRO A 365 3.08 25.49 10.91
N ALA A 366 2.26 26.52 10.72
CA ALA A 366 1.18 26.88 11.64
C ALA A 366 0.09 25.79 11.80
N ASP A 367 -0.21 25.03 10.75
CA ASP A 367 -1.22 23.96 10.81
C ASP A 367 -0.67 22.71 11.54
N GLU A 368 0.63 22.43 11.35
CA GLU A 368 1.35 21.35 12.05
C GLU A 368 1.42 21.64 13.56
N ASP A 369 1.80 22.86 13.94
CA ASP A 369 1.93 23.28 15.34
C ASP A 369 0.58 23.30 16.06
N ALA A 370 -0.47 23.84 15.43
CA ALA A 370 -1.81 23.87 16.02
C ALA A 370 -2.37 22.46 16.27
N THR A 371 -2.12 21.52 15.35
CA THR A 371 -2.54 20.12 15.51
C THR A 371 -1.76 19.44 16.62
N GLY A 372 -0.44 19.67 16.70
CA GLY A 372 0.40 19.14 17.79
C GLY A 372 -0.07 19.62 19.17
N GLN A 373 -0.41 20.90 19.29
CA GLN A 373 -0.95 21.47 20.53
C GLN A 373 -2.31 20.88 20.91
N ALA A 374 -3.22 20.69 19.95
CA ALA A 374 -4.50 20.05 20.20
C ALA A 374 -4.34 18.60 20.69
N GLN A 375 -3.41 17.85 20.10
CA GLN A 375 -3.10 16.48 20.53
C GLN A 375 -2.50 16.44 21.94
N GLN A 376 -1.57 17.33 22.26
CA GLN A 376 -1.02 17.46 23.62
C GLN A 376 -2.10 17.80 24.66
N ALA A 377 -3.05 18.67 24.31
CA ALA A 377 -4.19 19.00 25.18
C ALA A 377 -5.11 17.78 25.40
N SER A 378 -5.42 17.02 24.34
CA SER A 378 -6.18 15.77 24.44
C SER A 378 -5.46 14.75 25.34
N ASP A 379 -4.13 14.66 25.23
CA ASP A 379 -3.31 13.77 26.05
C ASP A 379 -3.31 14.12 27.53
N ALA A 380 -3.17 15.40 27.85
CA ALA A 380 -3.28 15.88 29.21
C ALA A 380 -4.67 15.59 29.79
N ALA A 381 -5.74 15.85 29.01
CA ALA A 381 -7.12 15.58 29.42
C ALA A 381 -7.39 14.08 29.64
N ALA A 382 -6.75 13.21 28.86
CA ALA A 382 -6.87 11.76 28.97
C ALA A 382 -5.94 11.14 30.02
N GLY A 383 -5.20 11.94 30.80
CA GLY A 383 -4.33 11.47 31.87
C GLY A 383 -2.99 10.88 31.41
N THR A 384 -2.56 11.18 30.19
CA THR A 384 -1.29 10.74 29.59
C THR A 384 -0.49 11.93 29.05
N PRO A 385 -0.17 12.94 29.87
CA PRO A 385 0.52 14.14 29.40
C PRO A 385 1.90 13.77 28.81
N GLU A 386 2.30 14.50 27.76
CA GLU A 386 3.57 14.25 27.04
C GLU A 386 3.69 12.81 26.49
N ALA A 387 2.58 12.24 26.01
CA ALA A 387 2.60 10.93 25.38
C ALA A 387 3.50 10.93 24.13
N VAL A 388 4.29 9.87 23.98
CA VAL A 388 5.15 9.64 22.81
C VAL A 388 4.26 9.23 21.62
N PRO A 389 4.26 9.98 20.51
CA PRO A 389 3.41 9.64 19.36
C PRO A 389 3.98 8.45 18.57
N VAL A 390 3.10 7.58 18.08
CA VAL A 390 3.42 6.50 17.13
C VAL A 390 2.45 6.49 15.95
N GLY A 391 2.93 6.26 14.74
CA GLY A 391 2.12 6.37 13.54
C GLY A 391 1.37 5.10 13.16
N THR A 392 1.04 5.02 11.88
CA THR A 392 0.39 3.87 11.24
C THR A 392 1.35 3.07 10.36
N LYS A 393 2.65 3.37 10.45
CA LYS A 393 3.72 2.58 9.85
C LYS A 393 4.53 1.88 10.94
N TRP A 394 4.75 0.58 10.77
CA TRP A 394 5.56 -0.21 11.69
C TRP A 394 6.14 -1.42 10.96
N GLY A 395 7.19 -2.03 11.52
CA GLY A 395 7.69 -3.34 11.08
C GLY A 395 9.04 -3.35 10.38
N ASP A 396 9.54 -2.19 9.97
CA ASP A 396 10.92 -2.01 9.49
C ASP A 396 11.85 -1.47 10.60
N ASP A 397 13.15 -1.41 10.31
CA ASP A 397 14.18 -0.96 11.27
C ASP A 397 14.09 0.55 11.53
N GLU A 398 13.76 1.34 10.50
CA GLU A 398 13.59 2.79 10.58
C GLU A 398 12.45 3.18 11.53
N SER A 399 11.27 2.54 11.42
CA SER A 399 10.12 2.83 12.30
C SER A 399 10.43 2.50 13.76
N ALA A 400 11.22 1.45 14.01
CA ALA A 400 11.69 1.13 15.35
C ALA A 400 12.67 2.19 15.88
N ALA A 401 13.59 2.68 15.04
CA ALA A 401 14.50 3.77 15.38
C ALA A 401 13.77 5.09 15.65
N VAL A 402 12.74 5.42 14.87
CA VAL A 402 11.90 6.62 15.10
C VAL A 402 11.22 6.56 16.46
N LEU A 403 10.57 5.44 16.80
CA LEU A 403 9.97 5.28 18.14
C LEU A 403 11.04 5.36 19.24
N ALA A 404 12.17 4.69 19.07
CA ALA A 404 13.25 4.72 20.05
C ALA A 404 13.77 6.15 20.28
N ALA A 405 13.94 6.93 19.22
CA ALA A 405 14.35 8.33 19.29
C ALA A 405 13.31 9.22 19.96
N SER A 406 12.01 9.03 19.68
CA SER A 406 10.95 9.79 20.37
C SER A 406 10.87 9.48 21.87
N VAL A 407 11.08 8.21 22.26
CA VAL A 407 11.17 7.82 23.68
C VAL A 407 12.43 8.39 24.33
N ALA A 408 13.59 8.30 23.66
CA ALA A 408 14.84 8.87 24.15
C ALA A 408 14.72 10.39 24.32
N TYR A 409 14.14 11.09 23.34
CA TYR A 409 13.86 12.52 23.43
C TYR A 409 12.99 12.87 24.64
N ARG A 410 11.98 12.05 24.94
CA ARG A 410 11.12 12.21 26.11
C ARG A 410 11.85 12.03 27.43
N PHE A 411 12.81 11.12 27.52
CA PHE A 411 13.65 10.95 28.71
C PHE A 411 14.69 12.06 28.86
N VAL A 412 15.28 12.51 27.75
CA VAL A 412 16.36 13.51 27.76
C VAL A 412 15.83 14.93 28.02
N THR A 413 14.70 15.30 27.41
CA THR A 413 14.19 16.68 27.44
C THR A 413 12.98 16.86 28.36
N GLY A 414 12.35 15.76 28.80
CA GLY A 414 11.09 15.81 29.52
C GLY A 414 9.86 16.13 28.65
N ARG A 415 10.04 16.35 27.34
CA ARG A 415 9.00 16.73 26.38
C ARG A 415 8.80 15.66 25.32
N THR A 416 7.61 15.59 24.75
CA THR A 416 7.33 14.75 23.58
C THR A 416 7.69 15.46 22.27
N VAL A 417 7.87 14.68 21.20
CA VAL A 417 8.06 15.22 19.85
C VAL A 417 6.71 15.71 19.33
N SER A 418 6.60 17.00 19.04
CA SER A 418 5.40 17.62 18.46
C SER A 418 5.78 18.51 17.27
N GLY A 419 5.07 18.37 16.15
CA GLY A 419 5.37 19.12 14.93
C GLY A 419 6.82 18.92 14.50
N ARG A 420 7.55 20.02 14.32
CA ARG A 420 8.99 20.01 14.00
C ARG A 420 9.82 20.29 15.24
N ALA A 421 10.25 19.22 15.90
CA ALA A 421 11.17 19.30 17.04
C ALA A 421 12.63 19.20 16.57
N SER A 422 13.51 19.84 17.32
CA SER A 422 14.95 19.61 17.26
C SER A 422 15.49 19.21 18.62
N ALA A 423 16.56 18.40 18.60
CA ALA A 423 17.46 18.24 19.72
C ALA A 423 18.80 18.88 19.34
N CYS A 424 19.51 19.43 20.32
CA CYS A 424 20.75 20.18 20.10
C CYS A 424 21.83 19.76 21.10
N GLY A 425 23.10 19.91 20.71
CA GLY A 425 24.26 19.74 21.59
C GLY A 425 24.34 18.36 22.24
N GLY A 426 24.63 18.32 23.55
CA GLY A 426 24.74 17.09 24.32
C GLY A 426 23.45 16.25 24.32
N GLN A 427 22.29 16.90 24.39
CA GLN A 427 20.99 16.23 24.34
C GLN A 427 20.78 15.50 23.01
N ALA A 428 21.14 16.13 21.89
CA ALA A 428 21.04 15.52 20.57
C ALA A 428 21.89 14.25 20.45
N ALA A 429 23.18 14.34 20.82
CA ALA A 429 24.08 13.19 20.78
C ALA A 429 23.59 12.03 21.65
N LEU A 430 23.06 12.35 22.85
CA LEU A 430 22.48 11.36 23.75
C LEU A 430 21.22 10.70 23.19
N VAL A 431 20.32 11.47 22.56
CA VAL A 431 19.11 10.91 21.91
C VAL A 431 19.48 9.92 20.81
N VAL A 432 20.42 10.27 19.94
CA VAL A 432 20.89 9.39 18.85
C VAL A 432 21.51 8.11 19.42
N TRP A 433 22.36 8.24 20.44
CA TRP A 433 22.97 7.08 21.09
C TRP A 433 21.93 6.18 21.76
N LEU A 434 21.00 6.71 22.56
CA LEU A 434 19.94 5.94 23.23
C LEU A 434 19.06 5.21 22.21
N ALA A 435 18.66 5.90 21.13
CA ALA A 435 17.84 5.32 20.07
C ALA A 435 18.54 4.13 19.41
N GLY A 436 19.81 4.31 19.03
CA GLY A 436 20.60 3.26 18.39
C GLY A 436 20.97 2.11 19.32
N GLN A 437 21.24 2.40 20.59
CA GLN A 437 21.75 1.42 21.54
C GLN A 437 20.68 0.45 22.07
N ALA A 438 19.39 0.80 21.94
CA ALA A 438 18.27 0.01 22.43
C ALA A 438 18.29 -1.44 21.91
N SER A 439 18.51 -1.63 20.62
CA SER A 439 18.61 -2.98 20.03
C SER A 439 19.44 -2.96 18.74
N PRO A 440 19.92 -4.13 18.25
CA PRO A 440 20.53 -4.22 16.93
C PRO A 440 19.63 -3.68 15.81
N ARG A 441 18.31 -3.83 15.97
CA ARG A 441 17.30 -3.36 15.02
C ARG A 441 17.25 -1.83 14.97
N THR A 442 17.18 -1.17 16.12
CA THR A 442 17.16 0.30 16.16
C THR A 442 18.51 0.88 15.74
N ALA A 443 19.63 0.22 16.04
CA ALA A 443 20.95 0.61 15.52
C ALA A 443 21.01 0.58 13.98
N ALA A 444 20.44 -0.46 13.35
CA ALA A 444 20.34 -0.53 11.89
C ALA A 444 19.44 0.57 11.34
N GLY A 445 18.30 0.83 11.99
CA GLY A 445 17.37 1.89 11.61
C GLY A 445 17.96 3.29 11.70
N VAL A 446 18.70 3.61 12.78
CA VAL A 446 19.39 4.91 12.92
C VAL A 446 20.37 5.14 11.77
N ARG A 447 21.16 4.12 11.40
CA ARG A 447 22.11 4.23 10.27
C ARG A 447 21.41 4.37 8.92
N ALA A 448 20.32 3.62 8.71
CA ALA A 448 19.54 3.75 7.48
C ALA A 448 18.91 5.15 7.35
N LEU A 449 18.41 5.71 8.45
CA LEU A 449 17.89 7.08 8.48
C LEU A 449 19.00 8.11 8.21
N ASP A 450 20.20 7.92 8.75
CA ASP A 450 21.37 8.77 8.50
C ASP A 450 21.75 8.75 7.00
N ASP A 451 21.85 7.57 6.40
CA ASP A 451 22.16 7.38 4.98
C ASP A 451 21.12 8.03 4.04
N HIS A 452 19.86 8.13 4.48
CA HIS A 452 18.76 8.74 3.73
C HIS A 452 18.53 10.23 4.07
N SER A 453 19.24 10.76 5.06
CA SER A 453 19.09 12.14 5.52
C SER A 453 20.02 13.10 4.77
N PHE A 454 19.68 14.38 4.76
CA PHE A 454 20.51 15.42 4.15
C PHE A 454 20.53 16.67 5.02
N GLY A 455 21.72 16.99 5.57
CA GLY A 455 21.96 18.17 6.39
C GLY A 455 21.46 18.09 7.84
N ALA A 456 20.71 17.03 8.18
CA ALA A 456 20.34 16.66 9.54
C ALA A 456 19.79 15.24 9.55
N LEU A 457 20.18 14.42 10.53
CA LEU A 457 19.55 13.14 10.82
C LEU A 457 18.09 13.37 11.23
N ALA A 458 17.16 12.86 10.42
CA ALA A 458 15.73 13.04 10.63
C ALA A 458 15.05 11.74 11.10
N PHE A 459 14.57 11.75 12.35
CA PHE A 459 13.63 10.75 12.85
C PHE A 459 12.21 11.17 12.45
N ALA A 460 11.75 10.59 11.35
CA ALA A 460 10.56 10.99 10.63
C ALA A 460 9.53 9.86 10.55
N ASP A 461 8.29 10.13 10.97
CA ASP A 461 7.15 9.30 10.56
C ASP A 461 6.19 10.16 9.72
N PRO A 462 6.15 9.95 8.39
CA PRO A 462 5.26 10.69 7.50
C PRO A 462 3.77 10.53 7.84
N SER A 463 3.38 9.45 8.53
CA SER A 463 1.98 9.24 8.96
C SER A 463 1.59 10.08 10.18
N LEU A 464 2.57 10.57 10.94
CA LEU A 464 2.40 11.43 12.11
C LEU A 464 2.63 12.90 11.82
N ARG A 465 3.42 13.23 10.77
CA ARG A 465 4.05 14.54 10.57
C ARG A 465 4.82 15.08 11.78
N THR A 466 5.25 14.19 12.67
CA THR A 466 6.20 14.53 13.71
C THR A 466 7.60 14.30 13.16
N TRP A 467 8.43 15.34 13.25
CA TRP A 467 9.82 15.31 12.86
C TRP A 467 10.69 15.66 14.03
N LEU A 468 11.58 14.75 14.41
CA LEU A 468 12.70 15.07 15.28
C LEU A 468 13.96 15.16 14.43
N SER A 469 14.49 16.37 14.30
CA SER A 469 15.69 16.67 13.54
C SER A 469 16.89 16.80 14.48
N VAL A 470 17.99 16.16 14.14
CA VAL A 470 19.29 16.33 14.81
C VAL A 470 20.30 16.79 13.78
N ASP A 471 20.95 17.93 14.00
CA ASP A 471 21.98 18.44 13.08
C ASP A 471 23.09 17.38 12.86
N ASP A 472 23.63 17.26 11.65
CA ASP A 472 24.63 16.25 11.31
C ASP A 472 25.83 16.29 12.26
N ARG A 473 26.23 17.49 12.72
CA ARG A 473 27.33 17.65 13.66
C ARG A 473 27.03 17.02 15.02
N ASP A 474 25.82 17.22 15.53
CA ASP A 474 25.39 16.68 16.81
C ASP A 474 25.13 15.17 16.71
N ALA A 475 24.52 14.72 15.60
CA ALA A 475 24.25 13.32 15.33
C ALA A 475 25.54 12.50 15.24
N ALA A 476 26.59 13.05 14.65
CA ALA A 476 27.86 12.37 14.47
C ALA A 476 28.55 11.97 15.79
N LEU A 477 28.39 12.75 16.88
CA LEU A 477 28.86 12.32 18.19
C LEU A 477 28.08 11.10 18.67
N GLY A 478 26.74 11.13 18.58
CA GLY A 478 25.89 9.99 18.96
C GLY A 478 26.22 8.72 18.17
N LEU A 479 26.42 8.84 16.86
CA LEU A 479 26.84 7.75 15.97
C LEU A 479 28.24 7.23 16.32
N THR A 480 29.17 8.11 16.69
CA THR A 480 30.51 7.74 17.14
C THR A 480 30.45 6.94 18.44
N LEU A 481 29.62 7.36 19.40
CA LEU A 481 29.38 6.63 20.64
C LEU A 481 28.71 5.28 20.39
N LEU A 482 27.79 5.21 19.42
CA LEU A 482 27.10 3.97 19.04
C LEU A 482 28.06 2.94 18.42
N ALA A 483 29.18 3.38 17.83
CA ALA A 483 30.22 2.51 17.31
C ALA A 483 31.14 1.92 18.40
N ARG A 484 31.10 2.46 19.63
CA ARG A 484 31.88 1.97 20.76
C ARG A 484 31.16 0.86 21.53
N PRO A 485 31.89 0.01 22.28
CA PRO A 485 31.25 -0.98 23.14
C PRO A 485 30.33 -0.33 24.18
N ALA A 486 29.09 -0.81 24.28
CA ALA A 486 28.09 -0.28 25.22
C ALA A 486 28.58 -0.28 26.67
N ALA A 487 29.41 -1.25 27.05
CA ALA A 487 30.01 -1.36 28.38
C ALA A 487 30.97 -0.18 28.72
N GLU A 488 31.47 0.54 27.73
CA GLU A 488 32.29 1.74 27.94
C GLU A 488 31.45 3.01 28.04
N VAL A 489 30.38 3.12 27.24
CA VAL A 489 29.58 4.35 27.11
C VAL A 489 28.49 4.44 28.19
N ALA A 490 27.78 3.33 28.45
CA ALA A 490 26.64 3.32 29.36
C ALA A 490 26.99 3.76 30.80
N PRO A 491 28.14 3.38 31.40
CA PRO A 491 28.52 3.88 32.72
C PRO A 491 28.73 5.39 32.75
N VAL A 492 29.30 5.97 31.69
CA VAL A 492 29.52 7.43 31.57
C VAL A 492 28.17 8.14 31.44
N VAL A 493 27.28 7.64 30.59
CA VAL A 493 25.90 8.15 30.46
C VAL A 493 25.18 8.14 31.81
N SER A 494 25.27 7.04 32.56
CA SER A 494 24.63 6.93 33.87
C SER A 494 25.25 7.87 34.91
N ALA A 495 26.57 8.05 34.90
CA ALA A 495 27.27 8.89 35.87
C ALA A 495 27.04 10.38 35.61
N HIS A 496 26.93 10.78 34.34
CA HIS A 496 26.80 12.18 33.91
C HIS A 496 25.40 12.49 33.36
N TRP A 497 24.38 11.71 33.72
CA TRP A 497 23.04 11.86 33.17
C TRP A 497 22.52 13.30 33.25
N SER A 498 22.58 13.92 34.43
CA SER A 498 22.11 15.29 34.63
C SER A 498 22.84 16.31 33.78
N GLU A 499 24.15 16.13 33.59
CA GLU A 499 24.99 17.00 32.75
C GLU A 499 24.63 16.79 31.26
N LEU A 500 24.54 15.55 30.79
CA LEU A 500 24.19 15.25 29.40
C LEU A 500 22.77 15.66 29.01
N THR A 501 21.83 15.66 29.96
CA THR A 501 20.45 16.11 29.74
C THR A 501 20.24 17.61 29.96
N ALA A 502 21.23 18.35 30.47
CA ALA A 502 21.09 19.79 30.65
C ALA A 502 21.03 20.48 29.27
N PRO A 503 20.04 21.36 29.01
CA PRO A 503 19.91 22.01 27.70
C PRO A 503 21.10 22.94 27.37
N GLU A 504 21.87 23.35 28.37
CA GLU A 504 23.06 24.19 28.22
C GLU A 504 24.32 23.39 27.86
N THR A 505 24.27 22.06 27.91
CA THR A 505 25.45 21.22 27.64
C THR A 505 25.77 21.22 26.16
N SER A 506 26.88 21.89 25.83
CA SER A 506 27.38 21.96 24.45
C SER A 506 27.85 20.59 23.95
N LEU A 507 27.95 20.45 22.63
CA LEU A 507 28.46 19.23 22.02
C LEU A 507 29.90 18.93 22.48
N GLU A 508 30.74 19.95 22.62
CA GLU A 508 32.13 19.83 23.07
C GLU A 508 32.21 19.37 24.53
N ALA A 509 31.34 19.92 25.39
CA ALA A 509 31.24 19.48 26.78
C ALA A 509 30.83 18.00 26.85
N ALA A 510 29.81 17.60 26.08
CA ALA A 510 29.41 16.20 26.00
C ALA A 510 30.53 15.28 25.47
N ALA A 511 31.21 15.67 24.39
CA ALA A 511 32.34 14.92 23.83
C ALA A 511 33.50 14.75 24.83
N ALA A 512 33.78 15.78 25.64
CA ALA A 512 34.80 15.72 26.67
C ALA A 512 34.50 14.65 27.74
N LEU A 513 33.23 14.49 28.14
CA LEU A 513 32.83 13.45 29.10
C LEU A 513 33.12 12.04 28.61
N PHE A 514 33.01 11.81 27.30
CA PHE A 514 33.28 10.50 26.68
C PHE A 514 34.73 10.32 26.23
N ASN A 515 35.59 11.33 26.42
CA ASN A 515 36.96 11.37 25.89
C ASN A 515 37.02 11.14 24.37
N VAL A 516 36.10 11.75 23.63
CA VAL A 516 36.03 11.69 22.16
C VAL A 516 36.32 13.09 21.61
N PRO A 517 37.08 13.23 20.50
CA PRO A 517 37.26 14.53 19.87
C PRO A 517 35.93 15.10 19.37
N ALA A 518 35.63 16.35 19.72
CA ALA A 518 34.51 17.06 19.14
C ALA A 518 34.78 17.37 17.67
N LEU A 519 33.77 17.23 16.82
CA LEU A 519 33.88 17.65 15.42
C LEU A 519 34.00 19.19 15.34
N PRO A 520 34.80 19.72 14.40
CA PRO A 520 34.95 21.16 14.22
C PRO A 520 33.60 21.83 13.94
N ALA A 521 33.45 23.06 14.40
CA ALA A 521 32.26 23.87 14.12
C ALA A 521 32.12 24.11 12.61
N PRO A 522 30.87 24.18 12.09
CA PRO A 522 30.67 24.48 10.68
C PRO A 522 31.19 25.88 10.36
N GLU A 523 31.55 26.12 9.09
CA GLU A 523 31.96 27.45 8.63
C GLU A 523 30.84 28.48 8.88
N GLN A 524 31.22 29.71 9.27
CA GLN A 524 30.27 30.80 9.53
C GLN A 524 29.35 31.01 8.32
N GLY A 525 28.05 30.70 8.49
CA GLY A 525 27.02 30.83 7.45
C GLY A 525 26.19 29.57 7.19
N ALA A 526 26.57 28.41 7.73
CA ALA A 526 25.69 27.25 7.76
C ALA A 526 24.63 27.45 8.86
N SER A 527 23.34 27.60 8.50
CA SER A 527 22.30 27.76 9.51
C SER A 527 22.15 26.48 10.31
N THR A 528 22.53 26.49 11.58
CA THR A 528 22.13 25.43 12.51
C THR A 528 20.76 25.80 13.06
N ARG A 529 19.78 24.88 13.02
CA ARG A 529 18.43 25.12 13.61
C ARG A 529 18.45 25.25 15.14
N CYS A 530 19.64 25.18 15.73
CA CYS A 530 19.92 25.20 17.16
C CYS A 530 20.47 26.54 17.65
N GLU A 531 20.68 27.53 16.77
CA GLU A 531 20.96 28.91 17.17
C GLU A 531 19.67 29.59 17.62
N GLY A 532 19.39 29.52 18.93
CA GLY A 532 18.39 30.32 19.64
C GLY A 532 19.01 31.49 20.36
#